data_AF-A0A9D8PWI8-F1
#
_entry.id   AF-A0A9D8PWI8-F1
#
_cell.length_a   1.000
_cell.length_b   1.000
_cell.length_c   1.000
_cell.angle_alpha   90.00
_cell.angle_beta   90.00
_cell.angle_gamma   90.00
#
_symmetry.space_group_name_H-M   'P 1'
#
loop_
_entity.id
_entity.type
_entity.pdbx_description
1 polymer ?
#
loop_
_entity_poly.entity_id
_entity_poly.type
_entity_poly.pdbx_seq_one_letter_code
_entity_poly.pdbx_strand_id
1 'polypeptide(L)'
;VFIFDEAHLLFNDAPAALVQRIEQVVRLIRSKGVGVYFCSQFPDDVPANILGQLGNRVQHALRAFTPRDQKAVKTAAETFVQNPKLDVVATLSQLGTGEALVSTLQDKGIPAPVQKTLVAPPRCRMGSISESERMQVRAGSPVGSRYDTAINRESAAEILAARAQQAAEQAQAPAAQGAGQGGIGQKISELLFGSGRKQGMVESVAKQTTRNVGGSIGRSVGSSIGESVMGKTGKKYGGQIGNQIVRGILGGIFGGKR
;
A
#
# COMPACT_ATOMS: atom_id res chain seq x y z
N VAL A 1 -11.47 18.11 -16.33
CA VAL A 1 -10.57 17.14 -17.00
C VAL A 1 -9.77 16.45 -15.93
N PHE A 2 -9.78 15.11 -15.88
CA PHE A 2 -8.95 14.33 -14.97
C PHE A 2 -7.76 13.76 -15.75
N ILE A 3 -6.58 13.85 -15.16
CA ILE A 3 -5.34 13.31 -15.72
C ILE A 3 -4.76 12.39 -14.64
N PHE A 4 -4.62 11.11 -14.99
CA PHE A 4 -3.97 10.11 -14.15
C PHE A 4 -2.57 9.89 -14.73
N ASP A 5 -1.58 10.45 -14.07
CA ASP A 5 -0.19 10.18 -14.38
C ASP A 5 0.25 8.87 -13.72
N GLU A 6 1.16 8.16 -14.38
CA GLU A 6 1.57 6.80 -14.02
C GLU A 6 0.38 5.87 -13.75
N ALA A 7 -0.52 5.79 -14.74
CA ALA A 7 -1.77 5.04 -14.66
C ALA A 7 -1.57 3.56 -14.26
N HIS A 8 -0.40 2.97 -14.53
CA HIS A 8 -0.03 1.64 -14.06
C HIS A 8 -0.21 1.46 -12.55
N LEU A 9 0.02 2.50 -11.74
CA LEU A 9 -0.15 2.47 -10.28
C LEU A 9 -1.61 2.33 -9.85
N LEU A 10 -2.55 2.74 -10.71
CA LEU A 10 -3.98 2.61 -10.45
C LEU A 10 -4.47 1.17 -10.65
N PHE A 11 -3.81 0.42 -11.53
CA PHE A 11 -4.26 -0.89 -11.99
C PHE A 11 -3.41 -2.07 -11.51
N ASN A 12 -2.13 -1.85 -11.21
CA ASN A 12 -1.25 -2.86 -10.65
C ASN A 12 -1.74 -3.32 -9.27
N ASP A 13 -1.94 -4.63 -9.12
CA ASP A 13 -2.46 -5.28 -7.91
C ASP A 13 -3.82 -4.72 -7.40
N ALA A 14 -4.55 -4.01 -8.26
CA ALA A 14 -5.85 -3.46 -7.92
C ALA A 14 -6.89 -4.60 -7.78
N PRO A 15 -7.71 -4.60 -6.71
CA PRO A 15 -8.79 -5.57 -6.58
C PRO A 15 -9.74 -5.50 -7.78
N ALA A 16 -10.25 -6.64 -8.25
CA ALA A 16 -11.15 -6.69 -9.41
C ALA A 16 -12.37 -5.77 -9.26
N ALA A 17 -12.89 -5.63 -8.04
CA ALA A 17 -13.98 -4.70 -7.73
C ALA A 17 -13.61 -3.23 -8.01
N LEU A 18 -12.38 -2.81 -7.72
CA LEU A 18 -11.91 -1.45 -7.99
C LEU A 18 -11.79 -1.20 -9.50
N VAL A 19 -11.21 -2.14 -10.24
CA VAL A 19 -11.07 -2.06 -11.70
C VAL A 19 -12.45 -1.95 -12.36
N GLN A 20 -13.42 -2.78 -11.94
CA GLN A 20 -14.80 -2.71 -12.43
C GLN A 20 -15.46 -1.34 -12.17
N ARG A 21 -15.22 -0.76 -10.99
CA ARG A 21 -15.73 0.59 -10.67
C ARG A 21 -15.10 1.65 -11.55
N ILE A 22 -13.79 1.59 -11.78
CA ILE A 22 -13.09 2.52 -12.68
C ILE A 22 -13.64 2.40 -14.10
N GLU A 23 -13.83 1.17 -14.61
CA GLU A 23 -14.43 0.93 -15.93
C GLU A 23 -15.84 1.55 -16.03
N GLN A 24 -16.68 1.30 -15.02
CA GLN A 24 -18.03 1.86 -14.95
C GLN A 24 -17.99 3.40 -14.96
N VAL A 25 -17.09 4.00 -14.19
CA VAL A 25 -16.90 5.45 -14.16
C VAL A 25 -16.51 5.93 -15.54
N VAL A 26 -15.44 5.43 -16.16
CA VAL A 26 -14.95 5.82 -17.50
C VAL A 26 -16.08 5.79 -18.55
N ARG A 27 -16.96 4.78 -18.52
CA ARG A 27 -18.12 4.70 -19.41
C ARG A 27 -19.15 5.83 -19.18
N LEU A 28 -19.43 6.17 -17.92
CA LEU A 28 -20.40 7.19 -17.55
C LEU A 28 -19.91 8.61 -17.88
N ILE A 29 -18.65 8.91 -17.59
CA ILE A 29 -18.10 10.28 -17.73
C ILE A 29 -18.08 10.78 -19.18
N ARG A 30 -17.99 9.88 -20.18
CA ARG A 30 -18.13 10.23 -21.60
C ARG A 30 -19.45 10.97 -21.90
N SER A 31 -20.54 10.59 -21.23
CA SER A 31 -21.86 11.23 -21.40
C SER A 31 -22.05 12.52 -20.60
N LYS A 32 -21.12 12.83 -19.68
CA LYS A 32 -21.20 13.95 -18.74
C LYS A 32 -20.27 15.11 -19.10
N GLY A 33 -19.62 15.06 -20.27
CA GLY A 33 -18.70 16.12 -20.71
C GLY A 33 -17.40 16.20 -19.92
N VAL A 34 -16.99 15.10 -19.26
CA VAL A 34 -15.75 15.05 -18.49
C VAL A 34 -14.71 14.23 -19.27
N GLY A 35 -13.58 14.87 -19.59
CA GLY A 35 -12.43 14.18 -20.19
C GLY A 35 -11.56 13.50 -19.14
N VAL A 36 -11.13 12.27 -19.44
CA VAL A 36 -10.16 11.49 -18.66
C VAL A 36 -8.98 11.12 -19.55
N TYR A 37 -7.78 11.33 -19.03
CA TYR A 37 -6.51 10.99 -19.67
C TYR A 37 -5.74 10.06 -18.76
N PHE A 38 -5.27 8.94 -19.30
CA PHE A 38 -4.36 8.03 -18.64
C PHE A 38 -3.00 8.17 -19.29
N CYS A 39 -2.00 8.56 -18.52
CA CYS A 39 -0.61 8.67 -18.95
C CYS A 39 0.14 7.48 -18.34
N SER A 40 0.75 6.64 -19.18
CA SER A 40 1.59 5.53 -18.72
C SER A 40 2.78 5.34 -19.67
N GLN A 41 3.78 4.61 -19.19
CA GLN A 41 4.97 4.30 -19.96
C GLN A 41 4.67 3.25 -21.05
N PHE A 42 3.87 2.24 -20.71
CA PHE A 42 3.46 1.19 -21.64
C PHE A 42 1.95 1.17 -21.82
N PRO A 43 1.46 0.85 -23.03
CA PRO A 43 0.03 0.72 -23.28
C PRO A 43 -0.59 -0.46 -22.52
N ASP A 44 0.18 -1.52 -22.27
CA ASP A 44 -0.26 -2.73 -21.54
C ASP A 44 -0.56 -2.46 -20.05
N ASP A 45 -0.17 -1.30 -19.54
CA ASP A 45 -0.41 -0.89 -18.15
C ASP A 45 -1.89 -0.57 -17.87
N VAL A 46 -2.68 -0.31 -18.93
CA VAL A 46 -4.10 0.02 -18.82
C VAL A 46 -4.93 -1.17 -19.31
N PRO A 47 -5.93 -1.65 -18.55
CA PRO A 47 -6.78 -2.75 -18.97
C PRO A 47 -7.47 -2.52 -20.32
N ALA A 48 -7.52 -3.57 -21.16
CA ALA A 48 -8.09 -3.51 -22.50
C ALA A 48 -9.54 -2.97 -22.54
N ASN A 49 -10.36 -3.31 -21.55
CA ASN A 49 -11.74 -2.80 -21.42
C ASN A 49 -11.78 -1.28 -21.30
N ILE A 50 -10.82 -0.68 -20.59
CA ILE A 50 -10.72 0.77 -20.41
C ILE A 50 -10.09 1.40 -21.64
N LEU A 51 -9.01 0.82 -22.17
CA LEU A 51 -8.38 1.28 -23.42
C LEU A 51 -9.38 1.36 -24.58
N GLY A 52 -10.31 0.40 -24.69
CA GLY A 52 -11.36 0.40 -25.70
C GLY A 52 -12.37 1.55 -25.56
N GLN A 53 -12.49 2.18 -24.39
CA GLN A 53 -13.34 3.36 -24.17
C GLN A 53 -12.63 4.68 -24.51
N LEU A 54 -11.30 4.67 -24.66
CA LEU A 54 -10.50 5.87 -24.93
C LEU A 54 -10.45 6.13 -26.44
N GLY A 55 -11.07 7.23 -26.87
CA GLY A 55 -11.14 7.61 -28.29
C GLY A 55 -9.92 8.37 -28.81
N ASN A 56 -9.24 9.12 -27.94
CA ASN A 56 -8.02 9.84 -28.30
C ASN A 56 -6.80 9.02 -27.86
N ARG A 57 -5.83 8.88 -28.76
CA ARG A 57 -4.58 8.15 -28.52
C ARG A 57 -3.38 9.00 -28.94
N VAL A 58 -2.42 9.08 -28.04
CA VAL A 58 -1.14 9.77 -28.27
C VAL A 58 -0.05 8.83 -27.77
N GLN A 59 0.72 8.27 -28.71
CA GLN A 59 1.79 7.34 -28.39
C GLN A 59 3.13 7.97 -28.77
N HIS A 60 3.97 8.19 -27.76
CA HIS A 60 5.36 8.59 -27.96
C HIS A 60 6.22 7.37 -28.30
N ALA A 61 7.48 7.61 -28.63
CA ALA A 61 8.44 6.58 -28.98
C ALA A 61 8.46 5.42 -27.97
N LEU A 62 8.26 4.20 -28.47
CA LEU A 62 8.43 2.97 -27.69
C LEU A 62 9.75 2.33 -28.09
N ARG A 63 10.65 2.20 -27.11
CA ARG A 63 11.96 1.58 -27.33
C ARG A 63 11.84 0.08 -27.08
N ALA A 64 11.76 -0.70 -28.16
CA ALA A 64 11.67 -2.15 -28.06
C ALA A 64 13.05 -2.81 -28.08
N PHE A 65 13.54 -3.21 -26.91
CA PHE A 65 14.81 -3.94 -26.78
C PHE A 65 14.59 -5.43 -26.51
N THR A 66 13.46 -5.78 -25.88
CA THR A 66 13.13 -7.15 -25.53
C THR A 66 11.99 -7.72 -26.41
N PRO A 67 11.84 -9.05 -26.50
CA PRO A 67 10.69 -9.66 -27.20
C PRO A 67 9.34 -9.25 -26.62
N ARG A 68 9.28 -8.94 -25.32
CA ARG A 68 8.06 -8.41 -24.68
C ARG A 68 7.73 -7.03 -25.24
N ASP A 69 8.71 -6.14 -25.33
CA ASP A 69 8.50 -4.79 -25.84
C ASP A 69 8.11 -4.81 -27.32
N GLN A 70 8.69 -5.71 -28.12
CA GLN A 70 8.30 -5.88 -29.52
C GLN A 70 6.84 -6.29 -29.67
N LYS A 71 6.33 -7.15 -28.77
CA LYS A 71 4.90 -7.49 -28.73
C LYS A 71 4.08 -6.28 -28.33
N ALA A 72 4.48 -5.55 -27.30
CA ALA A 72 3.78 -4.33 -26.86
C ALA A 72 3.70 -3.28 -27.99
N VAL A 73 4.78 -3.07 -28.76
CA VAL A 73 4.78 -2.18 -29.94
C VAL A 73 3.79 -2.63 -31.00
N LYS A 74 3.73 -3.94 -31.30
CA LYS A 74 2.76 -4.48 -32.27
C LYS A 74 1.32 -4.30 -31.79
N THR A 75 1.04 -4.67 -30.54
CA THR A 75 -0.29 -4.48 -29.93
C THR A 75 -0.68 -3.02 -29.94
N ALA A 76 0.23 -2.11 -29.58
CA ALA A 76 -0.01 -0.67 -29.60
C ALA A 76 -0.36 -0.17 -31.01
N ALA A 77 0.39 -0.62 -32.02
CA ALA A 77 0.16 -0.27 -33.42
C ALA A 77 -1.23 -0.74 -33.92
N GLU A 78 -1.66 -1.94 -33.52
CA GLU A 78 -2.97 -2.50 -33.87
C GLU A 78 -4.13 -1.69 -33.27
N THR A 79 -3.91 -0.97 -32.17
CA THR A 79 -4.95 -0.14 -31.55
C THR A 79 -5.25 1.17 -32.29
N PHE A 80 -4.42 1.55 -33.26
CA PHE A 80 -4.61 2.75 -34.05
C PHE A 80 -5.48 2.49 -35.27
N VAL A 81 -6.25 3.51 -35.69
CA VAL A 81 -6.88 3.48 -37.01
C VAL A 81 -5.79 3.53 -38.07
N GLN A 82 -5.75 2.48 -38.90
CA GLN A 82 -4.73 2.29 -39.92
C GLN A 82 -4.68 3.46 -40.90
N ASN A 83 -3.47 3.86 -41.25
CA ASN A 83 -3.21 4.87 -42.27
C ASN A 83 -2.39 4.23 -43.40
N PRO A 84 -2.94 4.09 -44.62
CA PRO A 84 -2.23 3.45 -45.74
C PRO A 84 -0.90 4.10 -46.11
N LYS A 85 -0.68 5.36 -45.71
CA LYS A 85 0.53 6.13 -45.99
C LYS A 85 1.61 5.98 -44.91
N LEU A 86 1.34 5.25 -43.83
CA LEU A 86 2.21 5.17 -42.66
C LEU A 86 2.31 3.73 -42.16
N ASP A 87 3.53 3.20 -42.08
CA ASP A 87 3.79 1.98 -41.31
C ASP A 87 3.87 2.35 -39.82
N VAL A 88 2.78 2.07 -39.10
CA VAL A 88 2.63 2.40 -37.67
C VAL A 88 3.68 1.68 -36.82
N VAL A 89 3.98 0.41 -37.11
CA VAL A 89 4.90 -0.42 -36.32
C VAL A 89 6.34 0.09 -36.50
N ALA A 90 6.76 0.30 -37.75
CA ALA A 90 8.08 0.81 -38.04
C ALA A 90 8.25 2.24 -37.50
N THR A 91 7.23 3.09 -37.67
CA THR A 91 7.27 4.47 -37.19
C THR A 91 7.41 4.55 -35.68
N LEU A 92 6.63 3.76 -34.91
CA LEU A 92 6.69 3.76 -33.44
C LEU A 92 8.09 3.52 -32.88
N SER A 93 8.88 2.67 -33.55
CA SER A 93 10.25 2.33 -33.16
C SER A 93 11.26 3.43 -33.54
N GLN A 94 10.97 4.18 -34.60
CA GLN A 94 11.84 5.21 -35.16
C GLN A 94 11.57 6.62 -34.61
N LEU A 95 10.48 6.83 -33.87
CA LEU A 95 10.13 8.14 -33.31
C LEU A 95 11.28 8.72 -32.46
N GLY A 96 11.54 10.01 -32.68
CA GLY A 96 12.46 10.83 -31.89
C GLY A 96 11.78 11.49 -30.68
N THR A 97 12.57 12.19 -29.88
CA THR A 97 12.05 13.06 -28.81
C THR A 97 11.22 14.20 -29.42
N GLY A 98 10.03 14.43 -28.88
CA GLY A 98 9.10 15.44 -29.41
C GLY A 98 8.27 14.97 -30.61
N GLU A 99 8.41 13.71 -31.03
CA GLU A 99 7.53 13.11 -32.03
C GLU A 99 6.56 12.12 -31.37
N ALA A 100 5.34 12.05 -31.90
CA ALA A 100 4.33 11.10 -31.44
C ALA A 100 3.43 10.62 -32.60
N LEU A 101 2.87 9.43 -32.45
CA LEU A 101 1.70 9.02 -33.21
C LEU A 101 0.44 9.50 -32.52
N VAL A 102 -0.40 10.22 -33.27
CA VAL A 102 -1.61 10.85 -32.76
C VAL A 102 -2.80 10.37 -33.57
N SER A 103 -3.85 9.96 -32.86
CA SER A 103 -5.16 9.62 -33.39
C SER A 103 -6.21 10.27 -32.50
N THR A 104 -6.92 11.25 -33.04
CA THR A 104 -7.97 11.98 -32.32
C THR A 104 -9.33 11.70 -32.92
N LEU A 105 -10.39 11.94 -32.15
CA LEU A 105 -11.75 11.90 -32.66
C LEU A 105 -12.03 13.11 -33.57
N GLN A 106 -12.65 12.85 -34.73
CA GLN A 106 -13.20 13.84 -35.65
C GLN A 106 -14.62 14.25 -35.22
N ASP A 107 -15.23 15.16 -35.98
CA ASP A 107 -16.63 15.51 -35.82
C ASP A 107 -17.50 14.25 -35.83
N LYS A 108 -18.41 14.16 -34.84
CA LYS A 108 -19.26 12.99 -34.55
C LYS A 108 -18.55 11.80 -33.87
N GLY A 109 -17.33 11.96 -33.38
CA GLY A 109 -16.67 10.96 -32.53
C GLY A 109 -16.07 9.77 -33.31
N ILE A 110 -15.80 9.97 -34.60
CA ILE A 110 -15.13 8.97 -35.46
C ILE A 110 -13.62 9.13 -35.27
N PRO A 111 -12.86 8.08 -34.89
CA PRO A 111 -11.41 8.21 -34.76
C PRO A 111 -10.75 8.48 -36.13
N ALA A 112 -9.90 9.51 -36.19
CA ALA A 112 -9.11 9.84 -37.38
C ALA A 112 -8.02 8.78 -37.62
N PRO A 113 -7.61 8.54 -38.88
CA PRO A 113 -6.42 7.76 -39.17
C PRO A 113 -5.20 8.33 -38.46
N VAL A 114 -4.34 7.44 -37.94
CA VAL A 114 -3.16 7.85 -37.18
C VAL A 114 -2.19 8.67 -38.02
N GLN A 115 -1.62 9.71 -37.42
CA GLN A 115 -0.62 10.57 -38.04
C GLN A 115 0.62 10.72 -37.17
N LYS A 116 1.79 10.75 -37.81
CA LYS A 116 3.03 11.18 -37.16
C LYS A 116 2.99 12.70 -36.99
N THR A 117 3.11 13.16 -35.76
CA THR A 117 2.95 14.57 -35.37
C THR A 117 4.12 15.03 -34.50
N LEU A 118 4.50 16.30 -34.63
CA LEU A 118 5.43 16.96 -33.73
C LEU A 118 4.67 17.56 -32.54
N VAL A 119 5.14 17.27 -31.33
CA VAL A 119 4.56 17.77 -30.09
C VAL A 119 5.23 19.10 -29.75
N ALA A 120 4.42 20.15 -29.62
CA ALA A 120 4.92 21.46 -29.21
C ALA A 120 5.52 21.37 -27.80
N PRO A 121 6.72 21.94 -27.57
CA PRO A 121 7.30 21.94 -26.23
C PRO A 121 6.42 22.76 -25.27
N PRO A 122 6.42 22.42 -23.97
CA PRO A 122 5.67 23.18 -22.99
C PRO A 122 6.18 24.62 -22.94
N ARG A 123 5.26 25.58 -22.87
CA ARG A 123 5.60 27.00 -22.69
C ARG A 123 5.81 27.39 -21.22
N CYS A 124 5.84 26.42 -20.31
CA CYS A 124 6.07 26.66 -18.90
C CYS A 124 7.57 26.58 -18.56
N ARG A 125 7.95 27.21 -17.44
CA ARG A 125 9.27 26.99 -16.86
C ARG A 125 9.33 25.57 -16.32
N MET A 126 10.27 24.79 -16.85
CA MET A 126 10.61 23.48 -16.29
C MET A 126 11.38 23.69 -14.98
N GLY A 127 10.87 23.16 -13.87
CA GLY A 127 11.49 23.26 -12.55
C GLY A 127 10.52 23.66 -11.45
N SER A 128 10.98 23.65 -10.20
CA SER A 128 10.19 24.10 -9.06
C SER A 128 9.92 25.61 -9.13
N ILE A 129 8.75 26.02 -8.62
CA ILE A 129 8.47 27.42 -8.34
C ILE A 129 9.41 27.89 -7.21
N SER A 130 9.96 29.10 -7.33
CA SER A 130 10.77 29.68 -6.25
C SER A 130 9.89 30.01 -5.05
N GLU A 131 10.48 30.15 -3.87
CA GLU A 131 9.69 30.45 -2.67
C GLU A 131 8.99 31.82 -2.75
N SER A 132 9.65 32.81 -3.35
CA SER A 132 9.06 34.14 -3.57
C SER A 132 7.86 34.10 -4.51
N GLU A 133 7.98 33.40 -5.65
CA GLU A 133 6.87 33.21 -6.60
C GLU A 133 5.72 32.42 -5.96
N ARG A 134 6.02 31.39 -5.16
CA ARG A 134 5.01 30.62 -4.43
C ARG A 134 4.23 31.50 -3.46
N MET A 135 4.92 32.35 -2.70
CA MET A 135 4.25 33.30 -1.80
C MET A 135 3.37 34.28 -2.55
N GLN A 136 3.81 34.81 -3.69
CA GLN A 136 3.01 35.72 -4.52
C GLN A 136 1.73 35.04 -5.04
N VAL A 137 1.85 33.81 -5.57
CA VAL A 137 0.69 33.04 -6.04
C VAL A 137 -0.28 32.73 -4.91
N ARG A 138 0.23 32.36 -3.72
CA ARG A 138 -0.59 32.11 -2.53
C ARG A 138 -1.31 33.36 -2.06
N ALA A 139 -0.64 34.52 -2.03
CA ALA A 139 -1.24 35.78 -1.63
C ALA A 139 -2.39 36.21 -2.56
N GLY A 140 -2.33 35.85 -3.85
CA GLY A 140 -3.41 36.07 -4.81
C GLY A 140 -4.54 35.03 -4.77
N SER A 141 -4.44 34.00 -3.92
CA SER A 141 -5.42 32.92 -3.89
C SER A 141 -6.72 33.34 -3.19
N PRO A 142 -7.89 33.22 -3.83
CA PRO A 142 -9.18 33.57 -3.23
C PRO A 142 -9.59 32.64 -2.08
N VAL A 143 -8.90 31.52 -1.91
CA VAL A 143 -9.18 30.51 -0.87
C VAL A 143 -8.08 30.42 0.19
N GLY A 144 -7.10 31.34 0.17
CA GLY A 144 -5.95 31.33 1.08
C GLY A 144 -6.35 31.28 2.55
N SER A 145 -7.30 32.12 2.99
CA SER A 145 -7.80 32.16 4.38
C SER A 145 -8.32 30.81 4.91
N ARG A 146 -8.74 29.90 4.03
CA ARG A 146 -9.29 28.59 4.40
C ARG A 146 -8.26 27.46 4.36
N TYR A 147 -7.22 27.58 3.54
CA TYR A 147 -6.29 26.48 3.23
C TYR A 147 -4.81 26.80 3.46
N ASP A 148 -4.45 28.04 3.84
CA ASP A 148 -3.05 28.42 4.05
C ASP A 148 -2.43 27.84 5.32
N THR A 149 -3.25 27.49 6.31
CA THR A 149 -2.78 26.85 7.53
C THR A 149 -2.63 25.35 7.30
N ALA A 150 -1.38 24.88 7.27
CA ALA A 150 -1.09 23.46 7.20
C ALA A 150 -1.59 22.74 8.46
N ILE A 151 -2.43 21.72 8.29
CA ILE A 151 -2.89 20.86 9.38
C ILE A 151 -2.06 19.58 9.34
N ASN A 152 -1.14 19.42 10.29
CA ASN A 152 -0.47 18.15 10.50
C ASN A 152 -1.33 17.30 11.45
N ARG A 153 -2.02 16.28 10.92
CA ARG A 153 -2.80 15.35 11.74
C ARG A 153 -1.90 14.26 12.27
N GLU A 154 -2.14 13.84 13.50
CA GLU A 154 -1.49 12.64 14.05
C GLU A 154 -1.71 11.46 13.09
N SER A 155 -0.61 10.84 12.68
CA SER A 155 -0.63 9.69 11.81
C SER A 155 -1.15 8.46 12.57
N ALA A 156 -1.76 7.52 11.85
CA ALA A 156 -2.18 6.25 12.44
C ALA A 156 -1.00 5.51 13.11
N ALA A 157 0.22 5.67 12.59
CA ALA A 157 1.43 5.10 13.17
C ALA A 157 1.77 5.70 14.54
N GLU A 158 1.68 7.02 14.69
CA GLU A 158 1.92 7.72 15.97
C GLU A 158 0.88 7.34 17.02
N ILE A 159 -0.40 7.23 16.64
CA ILE A 159 -1.48 6.79 17.53
C ILE A 159 -1.26 5.35 18.00
N LEU A 160 -0.84 4.46 17.11
CA LEU A 160 -0.57 3.06 17.44
C LEU A 160 0.68 2.91 18.34
N ALA A 161 1.73 3.68 18.07
CA ALA A 161 2.93 3.70 18.90
C ALA A 161 2.64 4.20 20.32
N ALA A 162 1.85 5.29 20.44
CA ALA A 162 1.44 5.81 21.73
C ALA A 162 0.60 4.81 22.53
N ARG A 163 -0.32 4.08 21.89
CA ARG A 163 -1.09 3.01 22.55
C ARG A 163 -0.20 1.84 22.99
N ALA A 164 0.79 1.47 22.20
CA ALA A 164 1.74 0.42 22.56
C ALA A 164 2.61 0.83 23.76
N GLN A 165 3.06 2.09 23.81
CA GLN A 165 3.79 2.64 24.97
C GLN A 165 2.91 2.67 26.23
N GLN A 166 1.66 3.14 26.13
CA GLN A 166 0.73 3.14 27.27
C GLN A 166 0.45 1.71 27.79
N ALA A 167 0.33 0.72 26.91
CA ALA A 167 0.17 -0.67 27.31
C ALA A 167 1.42 -1.23 27.99
N ALA A 168 2.62 -0.83 27.55
CA ALA A 168 3.88 -1.23 28.17
C ALA A 168 4.08 -0.58 29.55
N GLU A 169 3.69 0.70 29.70
CA GLU A 169 3.74 1.42 30.98
C GLU A 169 2.73 0.85 31.99
N GLN A 170 1.53 0.49 31.55
CA GLN A 170 0.54 -0.20 32.42
C GLN A 170 0.99 -1.60 32.83
N ALA A 171 1.75 -2.29 31.99
CA ALA A 171 2.35 -3.59 32.34
C ALA A 171 3.55 -3.46 33.28
N GLN A 172 4.17 -2.28 33.39
CA GLN A 172 5.30 -1.99 34.28
C GLN A 172 4.91 -1.24 35.56
N ALA A 173 3.64 -0.84 35.72
CA ALA A 173 3.15 -0.25 36.95
C ALA A 173 3.27 -1.27 38.11
N PRO A 174 4.00 -0.95 39.21
CA PRO A 174 4.14 -1.87 40.32
C PRO A 174 2.77 -2.11 40.96
N ALA A 175 2.44 -3.38 41.19
CA ALA A 175 1.29 -3.75 42.01
C ALA A 175 1.41 -3.02 43.35
N ALA A 176 0.53 -2.04 43.59
CA ALA A 176 0.47 -1.33 44.85
C ALA A 176 0.22 -2.35 45.96
N GLN A 177 1.28 -2.69 46.69
CA GLN A 177 1.19 -3.48 47.91
C GLN A 177 0.58 -2.59 49.00
N GLY A 178 -0.75 -2.55 49.02
CA GLY A 178 -1.54 -2.19 50.19
C GLY A 178 -1.90 -3.47 50.94
N ALA A 179 -1.13 -3.81 51.96
CA ALA A 179 -1.44 -4.88 52.89
C ALA A 179 -2.75 -4.61 53.64
N GLY A 180 -3.64 -5.61 53.70
CA GLY A 180 -4.84 -5.54 54.55
C GLY A 180 -5.86 -6.65 54.30
N GLN A 181 -5.72 -7.75 55.04
CA GLN A 181 -6.76 -8.72 55.42
C GLN A 181 -7.56 -9.47 54.34
N GLY A 182 -7.22 -10.76 54.20
CA GLY A 182 -8.18 -11.84 54.48
C GLY A 182 -9.29 -12.13 53.47
N GLY A 183 -9.16 -13.27 52.77
CA GLY A 183 -10.32 -14.12 52.49
C GLY A 183 -10.88 -14.16 51.07
N ILE A 184 -10.39 -13.36 50.12
CA ILE A 184 -10.96 -13.30 48.76
C ILE A 184 -10.12 -14.08 47.73
N GLY A 185 -8.79 -13.99 47.79
CA GLY A 185 -7.90 -14.70 46.84
C GLY A 185 -7.95 -16.23 46.94
N GLN A 186 -8.12 -16.76 48.15
CA GLN A 186 -8.31 -18.20 48.38
C GLN A 186 -9.67 -18.69 47.85
N LYS A 187 -10.74 -17.90 48.00
CA LYS A 187 -12.08 -18.24 47.49
C LYS A 187 -12.16 -18.22 45.97
N ILE A 188 -11.41 -17.35 45.30
CA ILE A 188 -11.36 -17.31 43.83
C ILE A 188 -10.54 -18.49 43.29
N SER A 189 -9.41 -18.84 43.93
CA SER A 189 -8.64 -20.03 43.54
C SER A 189 -9.43 -21.33 43.74
N GLU A 190 -10.26 -21.41 44.78
CA GLU A 190 -11.10 -22.58 45.08
C GLU A 190 -12.30 -22.70 44.12
N LEU A 191 -12.84 -21.57 43.65
CA LEU A 191 -13.93 -21.50 42.66
C LEU A 191 -13.44 -21.78 41.22
N LEU A 192 -12.16 -21.54 40.95
CA LEU A 192 -11.52 -21.78 39.63
C LEU A 192 -10.87 -23.17 39.52
N PHE A 193 -10.32 -23.73 40.61
CA PHE A 193 -9.55 -24.98 40.58
C PHE A 193 -10.10 -26.13 41.44
N GLY A 194 -11.29 -25.98 42.04
CA GLY A 194 -12.14 -27.08 42.50
C GLY A 194 -11.47 -28.09 43.44
N SER A 195 -11.61 -27.89 44.75
CA SER A 195 -11.47 -28.99 45.70
C SER A 195 -12.47 -30.10 45.36
N GLY A 196 -12.00 -31.34 45.44
CA GLY A 196 -12.60 -32.51 44.82
C GLY A 196 -14.10 -32.68 45.05
N ARG A 197 -14.72 -33.30 44.03
CA ARG A 197 -16.10 -33.82 44.01
C ARG A 197 -17.17 -32.83 43.51
N LYS A 198 -16.97 -32.28 42.30
CA LYS A 198 -17.94 -32.31 41.18
C LYS A 198 -17.45 -31.45 40.00
N GLN A 199 -17.44 -32.08 38.83
CA GLN A 199 -17.31 -31.59 37.44
C GLN A 199 -17.33 -30.07 37.23
N GLY A 200 -16.16 -29.50 36.88
CA GLY A 200 -15.95 -28.09 36.55
C GLY A 200 -15.96 -27.81 35.05
N MET A 201 -16.57 -26.68 34.68
CA MET A 201 -16.98 -26.23 33.33
C MET A 201 -15.82 -25.78 32.41
N VAL A 202 -14.59 -26.25 32.64
CA VAL A 202 -13.41 -25.96 31.80
C VAL A 202 -13.18 -27.06 30.75
N GLU A 203 -13.68 -28.27 31.01
CA GLU A 203 -13.52 -29.40 30.09
C GLU A 203 -14.45 -29.33 28.86
N SER A 204 -15.51 -28.50 28.89
CA SER A 204 -16.44 -28.34 27.77
C SER A 204 -15.95 -27.36 26.69
N VAL A 205 -15.05 -26.42 27.02
CA VAL A 205 -14.50 -25.47 26.03
C VAL A 205 -13.27 -26.07 25.34
N ALA A 206 -12.47 -26.87 26.04
CA ALA A 206 -11.29 -27.54 25.47
C ALA A 206 -11.63 -28.72 24.53
N LYS A 207 -12.81 -29.34 24.67
CA LYS A 207 -13.26 -30.45 23.80
C LYS A 207 -13.90 -30.01 22.48
N GLN A 208 -14.20 -28.72 22.30
CA GLN A 208 -14.91 -28.25 21.09
C GLN A 208 -14.00 -27.65 20.01
N THR A 209 -12.71 -27.46 20.28
CA THR A 209 -11.71 -27.00 19.29
C THR A 209 -10.78 -28.10 18.77
N THR A 210 -11.05 -29.37 19.10
CA THR A 210 -10.20 -30.52 18.69
C THR A 210 -10.72 -31.28 17.48
N ARG A 211 -11.76 -30.82 16.79
CA ARG A 211 -12.19 -31.41 15.51
C ARG A 211 -12.15 -30.36 14.41
N ASN A 212 -11.10 -30.49 13.60
CA ASN A 212 -10.81 -29.87 12.31
C ASN A 212 -9.69 -28.83 12.36
N VAL A 213 -8.70 -29.07 11.50
CA VAL A 213 -7.47 -28.29 11.24
C VAL A 213 -6.28 -28.67 12.14
N GLY A 214 -5.76 -29.87 11.89
CA GLY A 214 -4.37 -30.20 12.19
C GLY A 214 -3.44 -29.67 11.09
N GLY A 215 -2.24 -29.25 11.51
CA GLY A 215 -1.07 -29.09 10.65
C GLY A 215 -0.86 -27.69 10.06
N SER A 216 0.31 -27.10 10.39
CA SER A 216 1.02 -26.05 9.64
C SER A 216 0.79 -24.55 9.93
N ILE A 217 0.36 -24.15 11.13
CA ILE A 217 0.49 -22.75 11.58
C ILE A 217 1.08 -22.72 13.00
N GLY A 218 2.40 -22.94 13.08
CA GLY A 218 3.10 -22.98 14.37
C GLY A 218 4.59 -22.67 14.33
N ARG A 219 5.12 -22.12 13.22
CA ARG A 219 6.57 -21.86 13.09
C ARG A 219 6.98 -20.57 12.37
N SER A 220 6.07 -19.65 12.00
CA SER A 220 6.42 -18.43 11.24
C SER A 220 6.10 -17.10 11.93
N VAL A 221 5.58 -17.10 13.16
CA VAL A 221 5.26 -15.85 13.90
C VAL A 221 6.33 -15.48 14.93
N GLY A 222 7.37 -16.31 15.08
CA GLY A 222 8.42 -16.14 16.09
C GLY A 222 9.71 -15.42 15.64
N SER A 223 9.83 -14.96 14.39
CA SER A 223 11.12 -14.48 13.86
C SER A 223 11.12 -13.10 13.18
N SER A 224 10.09 -12.27 13.34
CA SER A 224 10.08 -10.89 12.79
C SER A 224 9.95 -9.78 13.83
N ILE A 225 9.78 -10.13 15.11
CA ILE A 225 9.68 -9.17 16.24
C ILE A 225 10.98 -9.10 17.05
N GLY A 226 11.94 -10.00 16.81
CA GLY A 226 13.22 -10.05 17.53
C GLY A 226 14.34 -9.17 17.00
N GLU A 227 14.20 -8.57 15.81
CA GLU A 227 15.30 -7.83 15.15
C GLU A 227 15.18 -6.30 15.17
N SER A 228 14.05 -5.72 15.60
CA SER A 228 13.87 -4.27 15.65
C SER A 228 14.18 -3.61 17.01
N VAL A 229 14.38 -4.41 18.06
CA VAL A 229 14.65 -3.90 19.42
C VAL A 229 16.13 -4.06 19.83
N MET A 230 16.95 -4.71 19.02
CA MET A 230 18.36 -4.99 19.33
C MET A 230 19.33 -4.23 18.41
N GLY A 231 19.62 -2.97 18.76
CA GLY A 231 20.99 -2.46 18.65
C GLY A 231 21.30 -1.31 17.68
N LYS A 232 21.44 -0.10 18.25
CA LYS A 232 22.52 0.84 17.88
C LYS A 232 23.40 1.32 19.06
N THR A 233 23.22 0.83 20.29
CA THR A 233 23.97 1.34 21.47
C THR A 233 24.52 0.25 22.41
N GLY A 234 24.77 -0.98 21.93
CA GLY A 234 25.11 -2.12 22.78
C GLY A 234 26.45 -2.83 22.53
N LYS A 235 27.42 -2.20 21.85
CA LYS A 235 28.76 -2.78 21.61
C LYS A 235 29.80 -2.15 22.55
N LYS A 236 29.77 -2.52 23.82
CA LYS A 236 30.90 -2.51 24.77
C LYS A 236 30.33 -2.93 26.12
N TYR A 237 31.03 -3.82 26.82
CA TYR A 237 30.70 -4.38 28.14
C TYR A 237 29.67 -5.52 28.13
N GLY A 238 30.08 -6.72 28.58
CA GLY A 238 29.11 -7.71 29.04
C GLY A 238 29.45 -9.20 28.90
N GLY A 239 30.65 -9.58 28.42
CA GLY A 239 31.10 -10.97 28.58
C GLY A 239 31.43 -11.24 30.04
N GLN A 240 30.47 -11.78 30.81
CA GLN A 240 30.64 -12.62 32.03
C GLN A 240 29.37 -12.82 32.88
N ILE A 241 28.22 -12.21 32.55
CA ILE A 241 26.99 -12.31 33.38
C ILE A 241 26.00 -13.37 32.84
N GLY A 242 26.52 -14.45 32.24
CA GLY A 242 25.70 -15.49 31.60
C GLY A 242 25.41 -16.73 32.46
N ASN A 243 26.23 -17.03 33.47
CA ASN A 243 26.21 -18.35 34.13
C ASN A 243 25.79 -18.36 35.62
N GLN A 244 25.42 -17.21 36.20
CA GLN A 244 24.91 -17.15 37.59
C GLN A 244 23.39 -17.02 37.70
N ILE A 245 22.70 -16.55 36.66
CA ILE A 245 21.24 -16.38 36.69
C ILE A 245 20.51 -17.71 36.41
N VAL A 246 21.16 -18.67 35.73
CA VAL A 246 20.56 -19.97 35.40
C VAL A 246 20.59 -20.97 36.57
N ARG A 247 21.44 -20.77 37.59
CA ARG A 247 21.49 -21.65 38.77
C ARG A 247 20.56 -21.24 39.93
N GLY A 248 20.03 -20.00 39.93
CA GLY A 248 19.11 -19.52 40.97
C GLY A 248 17.65 -19.94 40.80
N ILE A 249 17.23 -20.28 39.56
CA ILE A 249 15.82 -20.52 39.24
C ILE A 249 15.50 -22.02 39.06
N LEU A 250 16.51 -22.89 38.90
CA LEU A 250 16.34 -24.34 38.75
C LEU A 250 16.56 -25.17 40.03
N GLY A 251 17.04 -24.55 41.12
CA GLY A 251 17.18 -25.21 42.43
C GLY A 251 15.92 -25.16 43.32
N GLY A 252 14.93 -24.35 42.97
CA GLY A 252 13.73 -24.12 43.79
C GLY A 252 12.50 -24.97 43.42
N ILE A 253 12.56 -25.77 42.35
CA ILE A 253 11.39 -26.50 41.82
C ILE A 253 11.58 -28.04 41.79
N PHE A 254 12.77 -28.57 42.09
CA PHE A 254 12.97 -30.01 42.28
C PHE A 254 13.86 -30.30 43.48
N GLY A 255 13.25 -30.44 44.67
CA GLY A 255 13.95 -30.96 45.85
C GLY A 255 13.15 -30.84 47.15
N GLY A 256 12.43 -31.90 47.54
CA GLY A 256 11.87 -31.99 48.89
C GLY A 256 10.88 -33.13 49.21
N LYS A 257 11.40 -34.36 49.36
CA LYS A 257 10.98 -35.49 50.26
C LYS A 257 9.52 -35.98 50.21
N ARG A 258 9.20 -37.26 50.04
CA ARG A 258 9.85 -38.54 50.40
C ARG A 258 9.83 -39.52 49.24
#